data_AF-A0A6J6CSE0-F1
#
_entry.id   AF-A0A6J6CSE0-F1
#
_cell.length_a   1.000
_cell.length_b   1.000
_cell.length_c   1.000
_cell.angle_alpha   90.00
_cell.angle_beta   90.00
_cell.angle_gamma   90.00
#
_symmetry.space_group_name_H-M   'P 1'
#
loop_
_entity.id
_entity.type
_entity.pdbx_description
1 polymer ?
#
loop_
_entity_poly.entity_id
_entity_poly.type
_entity_poly.pdbx_seq_one_letter_code
_entity_poly.pdbx_strand_id
1 'polypeptide(L)' 'MAGRFAAKEAVIKALSGDKAIEWHGIEISKEESGKPIISLHGNTANLAKQAGVKKLHLSISHDGDAAVAFVVAEGELA' A
#
# COMPACT_ATOMS: atom_id res chain seq x y z
N MET A 1 -6.79 2.82 14.16
CA MET A 1 -7.33 2.84 12.78
C MET A 1 -6.54 3.75 11.86
N ALA A 2 -6.10 4.93 12.31
CA ALA A 2 -5.36 5.91 11.49
C ALA A 2 -4.17 5.34 10.70
N GLY A 3 -3.36 4.45 11.29
CA GLY A 3 -2.21 3.84 10.59
C GLY A 3 -2.59 3.02 9.35
N ARG A 4 -3.71 2.26 9.38
CA ARG A 4 -4.18 1.50 8.21
C ARG A 4 -4.73 2.41 7.12
N PHE A 5 -5.40 3.49 7.52
CA PHE A 5 -5.86 4.53 6.58
C PHE A 5 -4.66 5.18 5.88
N ALA A 6 -3.67 5.65 6.66
CA ALA A 6 -2.43 6.24 6.13
C ALA A 6 -1.69 5.26 5.19
N ALA A 7 -1.64 3.97 5.55
CA ALA A 7 -1.03 2.94 4.70
C ALA A 7 -1.76 2.77 3.37
N LYS A 8 -3.10 2.72 3.36
CA LYS A 8 -3.88 2.63 2.11
C LYS A 8 -3.67 3.85 1.22
N GLU A 9 -3.69 5.05 1.80
CA GLU A 9 -3.39 6.29 1.09
C GLU A 9 -1.97 6.30 0.49
N ALA A 10 -0.99 5.81 1.24
CA ALA A 10 0.40 5.70 0.76
C ALA A 10 0.52 4.69 -0.40
N VAL A 11 -0.23 3.57 -0.36
CA VAL A 11 -0.30 2.62 -1.49
C VAL A 11 -0.87 3.28 -2.74
N ILE A 12 -2.00 3.99 -2.62
CA ILE A 12 -2.64 4.69 -3.75
C ILE A 12 -1.64 5.64 -4.43
N LYS A 13 -0.91 6.42 -3.62
CA LYS A 13 0.07 7.39 -4.12
C LYS A 13 1.29 6.72 -4.77
N ALA A 14 1.79 5.63 -4.18
CA ALA A 14 2.90 4.87 -4.74
C ALA A 14 2.55 4.24 -6.10
N LEU A 15 1.27 3.93 -6.34
CA LEU A 15 0.74 3.42 -7.61
C LEU A 15 0.28 4.56 -8.55
N SER A 16 0.94 5.72 -8.51
CA SER A 16 0.66 6.91 -9.32
C SER A 16 -0.66 7.64 -9.05
N GLY A 17 -1.46 7.20 -8.08
CA GLY A 17 -2.74 7.85 -7.74
C GLY A 17 -3.84 7.67 -8.79
N ASP A 18 -3.79 6.59 -9.59
CA ASP A 18 -4.81 6.28 -10.59
C ASP A 18 -6.21 6.16 -9.94
N LYS A 19 -7.22 6.81 -10.54
CA LYS A 19 -8.61 6.79 -10.07
C LYS A 19 -9.25 5.41 -10.12
N ALA A 20 -8.70 4.48 -10.92
CA ALA A 20 -9.15 3.11 -11.01
C ALA A 20 -8.65 2.22 -9.85
N ILE A 21 -7.81 2.75 -8.95
CA ILE A 21 -7.41 2.07 -7.72
C ILE A 21 -8.59 2.03 -6.75
N GLU A 22 -8.99 0.82 -6.38
CA GLU A 22 -10.10 0.58 -5.47
C GLU A 22 -9.60 0.51 -4.02
N TRP A 23 -10.24 1.28 -3.13
CA TRP A 23 -9.93 1.29 -1.70
C TRP A 23 -10.01 -0.10 -1.04
N HIS A 24 -11.03 -0.89 -1.44
CA HIS A 24 -11.24 -2.25 -0.97
C HIS A 24 -10.29 -3.25 -1.63
N GLY A 25 -9.65 -2.88 -2.74
CA GLY A 25 -8.60 -3.65 -3.38
C GLY A 25 -7.24 -3.57 -2.67
N ILE A 26 -7.13 -2.78 -1.59
CA ILE A 26 -5.92 -2.67 -0.76
C ILE A 26 -6.22 -3.26 0.62
N GLU A 27 -5.45 -4.25 1.03
CA GLU A 27 -5.54 -4.85 2.37
C GLU A 27 -4.24 -4.59 3.13
N ILE A 28 -4.38 -4.12 4.38
CA ILE A 28 -3.27 -3.88 5.30
C ILE A 28 -3.40 -4.86 6.47
N SER A 29 -2.48 -5.82 6.53
CA SER A 29 -2.42 -6.82 7.59
C SER A 29 -1.02 -6.83 8.21
N LYS A 30 -0.74 -7.84 9.05
CA LYS A 30 0.58 -8.05 9.65
C LYS A 30 0.91 -9.52 9.66
N GLU A 31 2.19 -9.84 9.50
CA GLU A 31 2.71 -11.17 9.75
C GLU A 31 2.63 -11.51 11.26
N GLU A 32 2.84 -12.77 11.62
CA GLU A 32 2.96 -13.20 13.02
C GLU A 32 4.08 -12.45 13.77
N SER A 33 5.15 -12.09 13.06
CA SER A 33 6.25 -11.24 13.55
C SER A 33 5.82 -9.82 13.94
N GLY A 34 4.62 -9.39 13.55
CA GLY A 34 4.13 -8.03 13.72
C GLY A 34 4.49 -7.09 12.57
N LYS A 35 5.30 -7.52 11.60
CA LYS A 35 5.66 -6.74 10.42
C LYS A 35 4.40 -6.40 9.59
N PRO A 36 4.15 -5.13 9.24
CA PRO A 36 3.00 -4.76 8.42
C PRO A 36 3.23 -5.18 6.96
N ILE A 37 2.18 -5.68 6.32
CA ILE A 37 2.22 -6.17 4.93
C ILE A 37 1.02 -5.64 4.13
N ILE A 38 1.19 -5.59 2.80
CA ILE A 38 0.18 -5.15 1.84
C ILE A 38 -0.20 -6.33 0.95
N SER A 39 -1.49 -6.58 0.83
CA SER A 39 -2.06 -7.46 -0.21
C SER A 39 -2.94 -6.62 -1.13
N LEU A 40 -2.75 -6.78 -2.45
CA LEU A 40 -3.59 -6.14 -3.45
C LEU A 40 -4.53 -7.16 -4.08
N HIS A 41 -5.76 -6.74 -4.32
CA HIS A 41 -6.84 -7.56 -4.88
C HIS A 41 -7.48 -6.90 -6.10
N GLY A 42 -8.21 -7.69 -6.88
CA GLY A 42 -9.05 -7.20 -7.97
C GLY A 42 -8.32 -6.29 -8.96
N ASN A 43 -8.97 -5.19 -9.35
CA ASN A 43 -8.44 -4.26 -10.34
C ASN A 43 -7.16 -3.55 -9.86
N THR A 44 -7.08 -3.21 -8.56
CA THR A 44 -5.88 -2.60 -7.96
C THR A 44 -4.63 -3.46 -8.14
N ALA A 45 -4.75 -4.79 -7.99
CA ALA A 45 -3.65 -5.71 -8.23
C ALA A 45 -3.20 -5.72 -9.70
N ASN A 46 -4.15 -5.63 -10.64
CA ASN A 46 -3.85 -5.60 -12.06
C ASN A 46 -3.15 -4.31 -12.47
N LEU A 47 -3.61 -3.15 -11.95
CA LEU A 47 -2.97 -1.86 -12.18
C LEU A 47 -1.52 -1.84 -11.66
N ALA A 48 -1.29 -2.36 -10.44
CA ALA A 48 0.06 -2.45 -9.90
C ALA A 48 0.98 -3.31 -10.77
N LYS A 49 0.49 -4.45 -11.29
CA LYS A 49 1.24 -5.29 -12.22
C LYS A 49 1.55 -4.58 -13.55
N GLN A 50 0.57 -3.88 -14.11
CA GLN A 50 0.75 -3.10 -15.35
C GLN A 50 1.76 -1.97 -15.18
N ALA A 51 1.81 -1.38 -13.98
CA ALA A 51 2.81 -0.37 -13.61
C ALA A 51 4.20 -0.95 -13.31
N GLY A 52 4.43 -2.25 -13.57
CA GLY A 52 5.73 -2.90 -13.38
C GLY A 52 6.08 -3.25 -11.94
N VAL A 53 5.16 -3.03 -10.98
CA VAL A 53 5.41 -3.29 -9.55
C VAL A 53 5.55 -4.78 -9.29
N LYS A 54 6.68 -5.16 -8.71
CA LYS A 54 7.00 -6.54 -8.28
C LYS A 54 6.81 -6.74 -6.79
N LYS A 55 7.05 -5.70 -5.98
CA LYS A 55 6.96 -5.78 -4.52
C LYS A 55 6.55 -4.46 -3.91
N LEU A 56 5.76 -4.53 -2.83
CA LEU A 56 5.42 -3.39 -1.99
C LEU A 56 6.04 -3.56 -0.61
N HIS A 57 6.69 -2.51 -0.14
CA HIS A 57 7.23 -2.43 1.23
C HIS A 57 6.43 -1.41 2.02
N LEU A 58 6.16 -1.71 3.28
CA LEU A 58 5.34 -0.87 4.16
C LEU A 58 6.04 -0.63 5.48
N SER A 59 6.06 0.63 5.91
CA SER A 59 6.31 1.02 7.29
C SER A 59 5.15 1.89 7.79
N ILE A 60 4.76 1.69 9.05
CA ILE A 60 3.71 2.48 9.72
C ILE A 60 4.29 2.97 11.03
N SER A 61 4.13 4.26 11.31
CA SER A 61 4.41 4.85 12.62
C SER A 61 3.24 5.71 13.07
N HIS A 62 3.08 5.89 14.37
CA HIS A 62 2.11 6.80 14.94
C HIS A 62 2.66 7.40 16.22
N ASP A 63 2.31 8.65 16.47
CA ASP A 63 2.64 9.35 17.71
C ASP A 63 1.55 10.39 18.00
N GLY A 64 1.13 10.49 19.26
CA GLY A 64 -0.01 11.30 19.69
C GLY A 64 -1.23 11.12 18.78
N ASP A 65 -1.62 12.21 18.12
CA ASP A 65 -2.81 12.28 17.25
C ASP A 65 -2.50 12.02 15.77
N ALA A 66 -1.25 11.70 15.41
CA ALA A 66 -0.83 11.52 14.04
C ALA A 66 -0.45 10.07 13.72
N ALA A 67 -0.75 9.64 12.50
CA ALA A 67 -0.24 8.40 11.93
C ALA A 67 0.36 8.68 10.56
N VAL A 68 1.51 8.06 10.29
CA VAL A 68 2.22 8.13 9.02
C VAL A 68 2.47 6.73 8.50
N ALA A 69 2.41 6.58 7.17
CA ALA A 69 2.83 5.37 6.51
C ALA A 69 3.72 5.71 5.32
N PHE A 70 4.71 4.87 5.09
CA PHE A 70 5.63 4.97 3.97
C PHE A 70 5.53 3.70 3.14
N VAL A 71 5.36 3.85 1.84
CA VAL A 71 5.25 2.74 0.88
C VAL A 71 6.27 2.91 -0.22
N VAL A 72 7.02 1.84 -0.50
CA VAL A 72 7.89 1.73 -1.67
C VAL A 72 7.30 0.71 -2.62
N ALA A 73 7.03 1.13 -3.84
CA ALA A 73 6.75 0.24 -4.96
C ALA A 73 8.06 -0.08 -5.68
N GLU A 74 8.53 -1.31 -5.49
CA GLU A 74 9.73 -1.85 -6.12
C GLU A 74 9.33 -2.61 -7.38
N GLY A 75 10.01 -2.35 -8.48
CA GLY A 75 9.77 -3.00 -9.76
C GLY A 75 10.70 -2.48 -10.84
N GLU A 76 10.43 -2.89 -12.07
CA GLU A 76 11.12 -2.41 -13.25
C GLU A 76 10.16 -1.49 -14.01
N LEU A 77 10.67 -0.38 -14.54
CA LEU A 77 9.88 0.44 -15.46
C LEU A 77 9.58 -0.41 -16.70
N ALA A 78 8.29 -0.57 -17.00
CA ALA A 78 7.84 -1.23 -18.22
C ALA A 78 8.14 -0.38 -19.46
#